data_AF-A0A432EMI3-F1
#
_entry.id   AF-A0A432EMI3-F1
#
_cell.length_a   1.000
_cell.length_b   1.000
_cell.length_c   1.000
_cell.angle_alpha   90.00
_cell.angle_beta   90.00
_cell.angle_gamma   90.00
#
_symmetry.space_group_name_H-M   'P 1'
#
loop_
_entity.id
_entity.type
_entity.pdbx_description
1 polymer ?
#
loop_
_entity_poly.entity_id
_entity_poly.type
_entity_poly.pdbx_seq_one_letter_code
_entity_poly.pdbx_strand_id
1 'polypeptide(L)'
;EGAVTEVAGGIKLPVQGRIAVIVYLAVGDVEPQLGIGGYQLIQHNGRLMPALKVTNAGLAHGRLDGVLAGQDANGREYDVSVSTLPVMAGQTRMLVLNPVLPGQKDSRPADVAYPLALKGTIFWEKGKFDVDTTIGR
;
A
#
# COMPACT_ATOMS: atom_id res chain seq x y z
N GLU A 1 26.51 22.12 5.00
CA GLU A 1 26.47 22.38 6.47
C GLU A 1 25.14 21.89 7.03
N GLY A 2 25.15 21.25 8.20
CA GLY A 2 23.93 20.83 8.89
C GLY A 2 23.36 21.98 9.73
N ALA A 3 22.05 22.19 9.68
CA ALA A 3 21.39 23.17 10.53
C ALA A 3 21.43 22.68 11.99
N VAL A 4 21.92 23.54 12.90
CA VAL A 4 21.85 23.30 14.33
C VAL A 4 20.51 23.84 14.82
N THR A 5 19.62 22.97 15.27
CA THR A 5 18.39 23.37 15.96
C THR A 5 18.65 23.32 17.46
N GLU A 6 18.52 24.45 18.16
CA GLU A 6 18.57 24.47 19.63
C GLU A 6 17.28 23.86 20.18
N VAL A 7 17.41 22.74 20.90
CA VAL A 7 16.35 22.20 21.75
C VAL A 7 16.53 22.81 23.14
N ALA A 8 15.44 23.24 23.78
CA ALA A 8 15.46 23.87 25.10
C ALA A 8 16.35 23.10 26.08
N GLY A 9 17.37 23.76 26.62
CA GLY A 9 18.39 23.17 27.50
C GLY A 9 19.85 23.26 27.03
N GLY A 10 20.14 23.93 25.90
CA GLY A 10 21.51 24.21 25.45
C GLY A 10 22.25 23.01 24.82
N ILE A 11 21.52 21.94 24.51
CA ILE A 11 22.06 20.77 23.83
C ILE A 11 22.06 21.04 22.32
N LYS A 12 23.25 21.20 21.72
CA LYS A 12 23.43 21.29 20.26
C LYS A 12 23.51 19.88 19.67
N LEU A 13 22.43 19.40 19.07
CA LEU A 13 22.42 18.12 18.37
C LEU A 13 22.68 18.35 16.87
N PRO A 14 23.79 17.86 16.29
CA PRO A 14 23.99 17.96 14.85
C PRO A 14 22.97 17.07 14.12
N VAL A 15 22.10 17.69 13.33
CA VAL A 15 21.14 16.98 12.48
C VAL A 15 21.73 16.87 11.07
N GLN A 16 21.98 15.63 10.64
CA GLN A 16 22.33 15.33 9.25
C GLN A 16 21.11 14.73 8.54
N GLY A 17 20.49 15.50 7.63
CA GLY A 17 19.41 15.01 6.77
C GLY A 17 19.93 14.38 5.48
N ARG A 18 19.20 13.40 4.93
CA ARG A 18 19.41 12.84 3.58
C ARG A 18 18.08 12.85 2.84
N ILE A 19 18.06 13.28 1.58
CA ILE A 19 16.88 13.24 0.71
C ILE A 19 17.12 12.17 -0.36
N ALA A 20 16.22 11.21 -0.46
CA ALA A 20 16.19 10.23 -1.54
C ALA A 20 15.06 10.61 -2.51
N VAL A 21 15.41 10.84 -3.78
CA VAL A 21 14.45 11.13 -4.85
C VAL A 21 14.46 9.96 -5.82
N ILE A 22 13.28 9.41 -6.11
CA ILE A 22 13.12 8.33 -7.09
C ILE A 22 12.66 8.95 -8.40
N VAL A 23 13.42 8.75 -9.47
CA VAL A 23 13.12 9.28 -10.80
C VAL A 23 12.83 8.13 -11.76
N TYR A 24 11.70 8.22 -12.46
CA TYR A 24 11.31 7.29 -13.52
C TYR A 24 11.26 8.04 -14.85
N LEU A 25 11.92 7.51 -15.88
CA LEU A 25 11.87 8.05 -17.24
C LEU A 25 10.98 7.15 -18.10
N ALA A 26 9.88 7.72 -18.61
CA ALA A 26 9.08 7.10 -19.66
C ALA A 26 9.58 7.63 -21.01
N VAL A 27 9.90 6.72 -21.95
CA VAL A 27 10.34 7.07 -23.30
C VAL A 27 9.29 6.58 -24.29
N GLY A 28 8.73 7.50 -25.07
CA GLY A 28 7.56 7.22 -25.92
C GLY A 28 6.30 6.97 -25.09
N ASP A 29 5.33 6.27 -25.67
CA ASP A 29 4.01 6.02 -25.07
C ASP A 29 4.00 4.75 -24.18
N VAL A 30 5.03 4.59 -23.35
CA VAL A 30 5.09 3.44 -22.41
C VAL A 30 4.09 3.63 -21.27
N GLU A 31 3.38 2.55 -20.93
CA GLU A 31 2.38 2.56 -19.87
C GLU A 31 2.43 1.28 -19.01
N PRO A 32 1.91 1.31 -17.78
CA PRO A 32 1.79 0.11 -16.96
C PRO A 32 0.64 -0.77 -17.47
N GLN A 33 0.85 -2.09 -17.44
CA GLN A 33 -0.19 -3.08 -17.72
C GLN A 33 -0.39 -3.94 -16.48
N LEU A 34 -1.20 -3.44 -15.55
CA LEU A 34 -1.41 -4.06 -14.25
C LEU A 34 -2.50 -5.14 -14.30
N GLY A 35 -2.18 -6.31 -13.76
CA GLY A 35 -3.10 -7.42 -13.56
C GLY A 35 -3.13 -7.86 -12.10
N ILE A 36 -4.34 -8.11 -11.59
CA ILE A 36 -4.55 -8.64 -10.24
C ILE A 36 -4.58 -10.17 -10.31
N GLY A 37 -3.57 -10.80 -9.73
CA GLY A 37 -3.36 -12.25 -9.74
C GLY A 37 -3.96 -12.99 -8.54
N GLY A 38 -4.73 -12.30 -7.69
CA GLY A 38 -5.41 -12.88 -6.53
C GLY A 38 -5.01 -12.23 -5.19
N TYR A 39 -5.54 -12.80 -4.12
CA TYR A 39 -5.42 -12.32 -2.75
C TYR A 39 -4.79 -13.40 -1.87
N GLN A 40 -4.02 -13.00 -0.86
CA GLN A 40 -3.47 -13.93 0.11
C GLN A 40 -3.14 -13.24 1.43
N LEU A 41 -3.02 -14.04 2.49
CA LEU A 41 -2.45 -13.58 3.76
C LEU A 41 -0.93 -13.74 3.74
N ILE A 42 -0.19 -12.71 4.15
CA ILE A 42 1.27 -12.73 4.25
C ILE A 42 1.73 -12.29 5.63
N GLN A 43 2.90 -12.80 6.06
CA GLN A 43 3.59 -12.23 7.21
C GLN A 43 4.28 -10.94 6.79
N HIS A 44 3.89 -9.82 7.41
CA HIS A 44 4.46 -8.51 7.16
C HIS A 44 4.68 -7.79 8.51
N ASN A 45 5.93 -7.42 8.80
CA ASN A 45 6.33 -6.80 10.06
C ASN A 45 5.84 -7.58 11.31
N GLY A 46 5.93 -8.92 11.27
CA GLY A 46 5.54 -9.80 12.37
C GLY A 46 4.02 -10.01 12.53
N ARG A 47 3.20 -9.50 11.60
CA ARG A 47 1.73 -9.62 11.64
C ARG A 47 1.20 -10.26 10.36
N LEU A 48 0.09 -10.98 10.49
CA LEU A 48 -0.59 -11.62 9.35
C LEU A 48 -1.48 -10.58 8.66
N MET A 49 -1.06 -10.14 7.49
CA MET A 49 -1.68 -9.04 6.75
C MET A 49 -2.32 -9.55 5.45
N PRO A 50 -3.46 -8.98 5.01
CA PRO A 50 -4.00 -9.28 3.69
C PRO A 50 -3.13 -8.59 2.63
N ALA A 51 -2.95 -9.23 1.48
CA ALA A 51 -2.17 -8.70 0.39
C ALA A 51 -2.75 -9.08 -0.98
N LEU A 52 -2.49 -8.20 -1.94
CA LEU A 52 -2.86 -8.34 -3.34
C LEU A 52 -1.65 -8.73 -4.17
N LYS A 53 -1.76 -9.80 -4.95
CA LYS A 53 -0.73 -10.15 -5.94
C LYS A 53 -0.97 -9.31 -7.19
N VAL A 54 -0.02 -8.43 -7.51
CA VAL A 54 -0.10 -7.55 -8.68
C VAL A 54 1.04 -7.87 -9.62
N THR A 55 0.75 -8.02 -10.91
CA THR A 55 1.77 -8.18 -11.96
C THR A 55 1.67 -7.02 -12.93
N ASN A 56 2.81 -6.46 -13.31
CA ASN A 56 2.89 -5.43 -14.34
C ASN A 56 3.59 -6.01 -15.58
N ALA A 57 2.81 -6.26 -16.63
CA ALA A 57 3.32 -6.71 -17.92
C ALA A 57 3.75 -5.55 -18.84
N GLY A 58 3.53 -4.30 -18.42
CA GLY A 58 3.81 -3.10 -19.20
C GLY A 58 5.26 -2.66 -19.09
N LEU A 59 5.58 -1.57 -19.81
CA LEU A 59 6.92 -1.01 -19.91
C LEU A 59 7.13 0.23 -19.03
N ALA A 60 6.09 0.72 -18.36
CA ALA A 60 6.20 1.74 -17.32
C ALA A 60 5.80 1.17 -15.95
N HIS A 61 6.20 1.86 -14.88
CA HIS A 61 5.79 1.50 -13.53
C HIS A 61 4.31 1.84 -13.30
N GLY A 62 3.65 1.08 -12.42
CA GLY A 62 2.28 1.37 -12.00
C GLY A 62 2.18 1.56 -10.49
N ARG A 63 1.22 2.36 -10.05
CA ARG A 63 0.86 2.52 -8.63
C ARG A 63 -0.63 2.29 -8.49
N LEU A 64 -1.00 1.47 -7.53
CA LEU A 64 -2.40 1.24 -7.19
C LEU A 64 -2.78 2.23 -6.09
N ASP A 65 -4.02 2.68 -6.15
CA ASP A 65 -4.66 3.50 -5.14
C ASP A 65 -6.11 3.05 -4.97
N GLY A 66 -6.70 3.33 -3.82
CA GLY A 66 -8.05 2.92 -3.47
C GLY A 66 -8.19 2.55 -2.00
N VAL A 67 -9.41 2.71 -1.51
CA VAL A 67 -9.84 2.29 -0.18
C VAL A 67 -11.02 1.35 -0.36
N LEU A 68 -10.94 0.18 0.25
CA LEU A 68 -11.97 -0.84 0.27
C LEU A 68 -12.69 -0.82 1.61
N ALA A 69 -14.00 -1.05 1.61
CA ALA A 69 -14.72 -1.40 2.82
C ALA A 69 -14.35 -2.83 3.22
N GLY A 70 -13.94 -3.00 4.47
CA GLY A 70 -13.61 -4.30 5.05
C GLY A 70 -14.56 -4.67 6.19
N GLN A 71 -14.93 -5.95 6.28
CA GLN A 71 -15.63 -6.50 7.43
C GLN A 71 -15.01 -7.84 7.85
N ASP A 72 -14.64 -7.98 9.12
CA ASP A 72 -14.02 -9.19 9.64
C ASP A 72 -15.04 -10.22 10.17
N ALA A 73 -14.55 -11.36 10.64
CA ALA A 73 -15.37 -12.46 11.15
C ALA A 73 -16.22 -12.09 12.39
N ASN A 74 -15.83 -11.06 13.12
CA ASN A 74 -16.58 -10.54 14.28
C ASN A 74 -17.58 -9.45 13.88
N GLY A 75 -17.72 -9.16 12.59
CA GLY A 75 -18.56 -8.09 12.07
C GLY A 75 -17.95 -6.69 12.22
N ARG A 76 -16.66 -6.59 12.56
CA ARG A 76 -15.98 -5.30 12.72
C ARG A 76 -15.63 -4.71 11.37
N GLU A 77 -15.91 -3.42 11.19
CA GLU A 77 -15.66 -2.69 9.95
C GLU A 77 -14.28 -2.01 9.91
N TYR A 78 -13.75 -1.87 8.69
CA TYR A 78 -12.43 -1.31 8.42
C TYR A 78 -12.43 -0.49 7.12
N ASP A 79 -11.63 0.57 7.10
CA ASP A 79 -11.14 1.18 5.86
C ASP A 79 -9.84 0.47 5.47
N VAL A 80 -9.80 -0.15 4.28
CA VAL A 80 -8.65 -0.97 3.86
C VAL A 80 -7.97 -0.34 2.65
N SER A 81 -6.82 0.29 2.86
CA SER A 81 -6.06 0.95 1.78
C SER A 81 -5.06 0.00 1.14
N VAL A 82 -4.85 0.14 -0.17
CA VAL A 82 -3.78 -0.58 -0.87
C VAL A 82 -2.44 0.12 -0.68
N SER A 83 -1.36 -0.64 -0.48
CA SER A 83 -0.01 -0.09 -0.49
C SER A 83 0.26 0.61 -1.82
N THR A 84 0.66 1.88 -1.76
CA THR A 84 0.97 2.68 -2.96
C THR A 84 2.38 2.41 -3.51
N LEU A 85 3.08 1.38 -3.02
CA LEU A 85 4.40 1.04 -3.53
C LEU A 85 4.33 0.71 -5.03
N PRO A 86 5.28 1.22 -5.83
CA PRO A 86 5.21 1.04 -7.26
C PRO A 86 5.53 -0.42 -7.65
N VAL A 87 4.82 -0.89 -8.68
CA VAL A 87 5.07 -2.17 -9.35
C VAL A 87 5.83 -1.87 -10.64
N MET A 88 7.11 -2.23 -10.67
CA MET A 88 7.99 -1.96 -11.81
C MET A 88 7.56 -2.72 -13.06
N ALA A 89 8.02 -2.28 -14.23
CA ALA A 89 7.85 -3.00 -15.49
C ALA A 89 8.38 -4.45 -15.36
N GLY A 90 7.59 -5.44 -15.80
CA GLY A 90 7.90 -6.87 -15.71
C GLY A 90 7.84 -7.45 -14.28
N GLN A 91 7.48 -6.67 -13.26
CA GLN A 91 7.49 -7.12 -11.88
C GLN A 91 6.15 -7.75 -11.46
N THR A 92 6.23 -8.83 -10.68
CA THR A 92 5.15 -9.26 -9.78
C THR A 92 5.47 -8.86 -8.35
N ARG A 93 4.49 -8.27 -7.66
CA ARG A 93 4.64 -7.76 -6.29
C ARG A 93 3.44 -8.13 -5.44
N MET A 94 3.70 -8.44 -4.17
CA MET A 94 2.66 -8.50 -3.15
C MET A 94 2.51 -7.10 -2.54
N LEU A 95 1.37 -6.46 -2.78
CA LEU A 95 1.01 -5.19 -2.17
C LEU A 95 0.17 -5.45 -0.94
N VAL A 96 0.63 -4.99 0.22
CA VAL A 96 -0.11 -5.11 1.48
C VAL A 96 -1.37 -4.28 1.41
N LEU A 97 -2.47 -4.84 1.90
CA LEU A 97 -3.71 -4.15 2.19
C LEU A 97 -3.67 -3.74 3.67
N ASN A 98 -3.82 -2.46 3.97
CA ASN A 98 -3.69 -1.88 5.30
C ASN A 98 -5.07 -1.61 5.89
N PRO A 99 -5.63 -2.52 6.70
CA PRO A 99 -6.89 -2.28 7.39
C PRO A 99 -6.66 -1.30 8.54
N VAL A 100 -7.43 -0.22 8.58
CA VAL A 100 -7.50 0.72 9.70
C VAL A 100 -8.96 0.86 10.14
N LEU A 101 -9.19 1.37 11.34
CA LEU A 101 -10.56 1.66 11.77
C LEU A 101 -11.13 2.82 10.92
N PRO A 102 -12.44 2.82 10.66
CA PRO A 102 -13.07 3.87 9.87
C PRO A 102 -12.69 5.27 10.38
N GLY A 103 -12.26 6.14 9.46
CA GLY A 103 -11.81 7.49 9.78
C GLY A 103 -10.38 7.63 10.31
N GLN A 104 -9.60 6.55 10.39
CA GLN A 104 -8.21 6.55 10.87
C GLN A 104 -7.16 6.31 9.77
N LYS A 105 -7.26 7.04 8.66
CA LYS A 105 -6.51 6.80 7.40
C LYS A 105 -4.98 6.70 7.53
N ASP A 106 -4.38 7.34 8.53
CA ASP A 106 -2.91 7.35 8.75
C ASP A 106 -2.47 6.61 10.02
N SER A 107 -3.35 5.75 10.55
CA SER A 107 -3.04 4.96 11.74
C SER A 107 -2.33 3.66 11.40
N ARG A 108 -1.71 3.06 12.43
CA ARG A 108 -1.13 1.72 12.31
C ARG A 108 -2.24 0.73 11.90
N PRO A 109 -1.93 -0.29 11.09
CA PRO A 109 -2.92 -1.30 10.74
C PRO A 109 -3.54 -1.93 11.99
N ALA A 110 -4.87 -2.06 11.99
CA ALA A 110 -5.63 -2.70 13.04
C ALA A 110 -5.49 -4.24 12.96
N ASP A 111 -5.66 -4.92 14.09
CA ASP A 111 -5.76 -6.38 14.10
C ASP A 111 -7.11 -6.81 13.50
N VAL A 112 -7.06 -7.79 12.60
CA VAL A 112 -8.21 -8.32 11.86
C VAL A 112 -8.47 -9.76 12.29
N ALA A 113 -9.72 -10.07 12.63
CA ALA A 113 -10.15 -11.45 12.82
C ALA A 113 -10.61 -12.05 11.49
N TYR A 114 -9.76 -12.82 10.82
CA TYR A 114 -10.11 -13.44 9.55
C TYR A 114 -11.24 -14.48 9.68
N PRO A 115 -12.07 -14.70 8.63
CA PRO A 115 -11.99 -14.09 7.30
C PRO A 115 -12.30 -12.58 7.24
N LEU A 116 -11.73 -11.90 6.25
CA LEU A 116 -11.97 -10.48 5.97
C LEU A 116 -12.68 -10.35 4.62
N ALA A 117 -13.95 -9.94 4.65
CA ALA A 117 -14.69 -9.53 3.47
C ALA A 117 -14.21 -8.14 3.02
N LEU A 118 -14.03 -7.95 1.71
CA LEU A 118 -13.55 -6.72 1.09
C LEU A 118 -14.44 -6.34 -0.09
N LYS A 119 -14.81 -5.05 -0.15
CA LYS A 119 -15.60 -4.50 -1.23
C LYS A 119 -15.16 -3.10 -1.63
N GLY A 120 -15.07 -2.82 -2.93
CA GLY A 120 -14.76 -1.50 -3.45
C GLY A 120 -14.04 -1.56 -4.78
N THR A 121 -13.32 -0.49 -5.13
CA THR A 121 -12.58 -0.40 -6.39
C THR A 121 -11.16 0.06 -6.11
N ILE A 122 -10.19 -0.65 -6.68
CA ILE A 122 -8.79 -0.22 -6.75
C ILE A 122 -8.56 0.32 -8.16
N PHE A 123 -7.81 1.41 -8.28
CA PHE A 123 -7.53 2.06 -9.55
C PHE A 123 -6.05 2.39 -9.70
N TRP A 124 -5.67 2.63 -10.95
CA TRP A 124 -4.39 3.19 -11.37
C TRP A 124 -4.66 4.09 -12.57
N GLU A 125 -3.61 4.74 -13.06
CA GLU A 125 -3.68 5.83 -14.05
C GLU A 125 -4.62 5.59 -15.24
N LYS A 126 -4.65 4.37 -15.78
CA LYS A 126 -5.50 3.98 -16.92
C LYS A 126 -6.28 2.69 -16.69
N GLY A 127 -6.55 2.32 -15.45
CA GLY A 127 -7.31 1.10 -15.20
C GLY A 127 -7.87 1.02 -13.80
N LYS A 128 -8.78 0.06 -13.64
CA LYS A 128 -9.47 -0.19 -12.38
C LYS A 128 -9.75 -1.68 -12.24
N PHE A 129 -9.99 -2.07 -11.01
CA PHE A 129 -10.33 -3.41 -10.63
C PHE A 129 -11.32 -3.37 -9.47
N ASP A 130 -12.51 -3.89 -9.71
CA ASP A 130 -13.55 -3.99 -8.70
C ASP A 130 -13.27 -5.22 -7.82
N VAL A 131 -13.28 -4.99 -6.52
CA VAL A 131 -13.06 -5.99 -5.48
C VAL A 131 -14.39 -6.30 -4.84
N ASP A 132 -14.77 -7.57 -4.86
CA ASP A 132 -15.83 -8.16 -4.03
C ASP A 132 -15.36 -9.58 -3.70
N THR A 133 -14.70 -9.73 -2.54
CA THR A 133 -14.03 -10.99 -2.16
C THR A 133 -14.01 -11.17 -0.65
N THR A 134 -13.71 -12.39 -0.21
CA THR A 134 -13.43 -12.71 1.20
C THR A 134 -12.09 -13.42 1.30
N ILE A 135 -11.18 -12.90 2.14
CA ILE A 135 -9.85 -13.46 2.36
C ILE A 135 -9.84 -14.20 3.69
N GLY A 136 -9.61 -15.52 3.65
CA GLY A 136 -9.50 -16.40 4.82
C GLY A 136 -8.12 -17.04 4.96
N ARG A 137 -7.94 -17.81 6.03
CA ARG A 137 -6.82 -18.75 6.18
C ARG A 137 -7.01 -19.97 5.29
#